data_AF-A0A6N6PSN9-F1
#
_entry.id   AF-A0A6N6PSN9-F1
#
_cell.length_a   1.000
_cell.length_b   1.000
_cell.length_c   1.000
_cell.angle_alpha   90.00
_cell.angle_beta   90.00
_cell.angle_gamma   90.00
#
_symmetry.space_group_name_H-M   'P 1'
#
loop_
_entity.id
_entity.type
_entity.pdbx_description
1 polymer ?
#
loop_
_entity_poly.entity_id
_entity_poly.type
_entity_poly.pdbx_seq_one_letter_code
_entity_poly.pdbx_strand_id
1 'polypeptide(L)'
;MKQIFCVVILTLGVGCITANSSAAAGSEKLTRMLQVSTLSLLKEGNVRFVEGKSIHPNQEISRRAELAAAGQEPSATILACSDSREPVELIFDRGAGDLFVVRVEGNVAGLSELATMEYGVVHLGTPLLIVMGHSECGAVTAAVKGAELRGHLPSLISLIKPAAEKAKNRGTEEECVPRAIELNVWQQVENIFAKSALIREFAAAGKVQIVGAVYDIATGKVQWLGQHPEIDRLLADAKTETKSHEESEARVSNPQASEPVKSSAPANAEADVSQTPTHAEPAHAQAQYPSAHIEAVRAVKTEEAEAALGHAPIQTAAAHKASPH
;
A
#
# COMPACT_ATOMS: atom_id res chain seq x y z
N MET A 1 -57.26 21.62 52.29
CA MET A 1 -58.02 21.03 51.18
C MET A 1 -57.08 20.79 50.01
N LYS A 2 -56.94 19.52 49.60
CA LYS A 2 -56.61 19.00 48.24
C LYS A 2 -55.32 19.51 47.57
N GLN A 3 -54.29 18.64 47.43
CA GLN A 3 -53.95 17.88 46.19
C GLN A 3 -53.07 18.73 45.23
N ILE A 4 -52.01 18.30 44.53
CA ILE A 4 -51.50 17.01 44.05
C ILE A 4 -50.01 17.18 43.67
N PHE A 5 -49.28 16.07 43.76
CA PHE A 5 -47.93 15.76 43.27
C PHE A 5 -47.60 16.21 41.84
N CYS A 6 -46.35 16.61 41.58
CA CYS A 6 -45.70 16.40 40.27
C CYS A 6 -44.17 16.31 40.46
N VAL A 7 -43.69 15.08 40.69
CA VAL A 7 -42.26 14.74 40.64
C VAL A 7 -41.90 14.56 39.17
N VAL A 8 -41.07 15.47 38.65
CA VAL A 8 -40.46 15.32 37.32
C VAL A 8 -39.23 14.44 37.48
N ILE A 9 -39.36 13.15 37.14
CA ILE A 9 -38.23 12.23 37.03
C ILE A 9 -37.52 12.53 35.71
N LEU A 10 -36.30 13.07 35.82
CA LEU A 10 -35.39 13.31 34.72
C LEU A 10 -34.77 11.95 34.30
N THR A 11 -35.39 11.24 33.36
CA THR A 11 -34.74 10.08 32.72
C THR A 11 -33.74 10.56 31.69
N LEU A 12 -32.46 10.56 32.04
CA LEU A 12 -31.34 10.63 31.11
C LEU A 12 -31.40 9.38 30.22
N GLY A 13 -31.94 9.54 29.02
CA GLY A 13 -31.85 8.53 27.97
C GLY A 13 -30.40 8.37 27.54
N VAL A 14 -29.79 7.25 27.90
CA VAL A 14 -28.56 6.76 27.26
C VAL A 14 -28.94 6.39 25.83
N GLY A 15 -28.78 7.34 24.91
CA GLY A 15 -28.88 7.12 23.47
C GLY A 15 -27.71 6.25 23.05
N CYS A 16 -27.93 4.93 22.98
CA CYS A 16 -27.04 4.01 22.32
C CYS A 16 -27.03 4.41 20.83
N ILE A 17 -25.95 5.05 20.37
CA ILE A 17 -25.73 5.33 18.96
C ILE A 17 -25.51 3.98 18.28
N THR A 18 -26.60 3.37 17.79
CA THR A 18 -26.51 2.21 16.91
C THR A 18 -25.97 2.71 15.57
N ALA A 19 -24.67 2.53 15.35
CA ALA A 19 -24.07 2.75 14.04
C ALA A 19 -24.85 1.95 12.98
N ASN A 20 -25.25 2.62 11.90
CA ASN A 20 -26.16 2.08 10.89
C ASN A 20 -25.47 0.97 10.07
N SER A 21 -25.70 -0.31 10.43
CA SER A 21 -25.09 -1.49 9.79
C SER A 21 -25.35 -1.59 8.28
N SER A 22 -26.42 -0.95 7.78
CA SER A 22 -26.75 -0.93 6.34
C SER A 22 -25.76 -0.12 5.50
N ALA A 23 -25.19 0.97 6.04
CA ALA A 23 -24.23 1.80 5.31
C ALA A 23 -22.86 1.12 5.20
N ALA A 24 -22.44 0.42 6.26
CA ALA A 24 -21.21 -0.37 6.28
C ALA A 24 -21.27 -1.53 5.27
N ALA A 25 -22.38 -2.29 5.24
CA ALA A 25 -22.57 -3.37 4.28
C ALA A 25 -22.62 -2.88 2.81
N GLY A 26 -23.17 -1.69 2.57
CA GLY A 26 -23.18 -1.07 1.24
C GLY A 26 -21.77 -0.68 0.76
N SER A 27 -20.96 -0.13 1.66
CA SER A 27 -19.56 0.23 1.40
C SER A 27 -18.71 -1.00 1.08
N GLU A 28 -18.82 -2.07 1.88
CA GLU A 28 -18.09 -3.32 1.67
C GLU A 28 -18.42 -3.96 0.31
N LYS A 29 -19.71 -3.97 -0.07
CA LYS A 29 -20.14 -4.46 -1.38
C LYS A 29 -19.54 -3.66 -2.53
N LEU A 30 -19.49 -2.33 -2.41
CA LEU A 30 -18.90 -1.45 -3.42
C LEU A 30 -17.39 -1.71 -3.56
N THR A 31 -16.66 -1.78 -2.46
CA THR A 31 -15.22 -2.09 -2.47
C THR A 31 -14.94 -3.43 -3.14
N ARG A 32 -15.70 -4.48 -2.80
CA ARG A 32 -15.56 -5.78 -3.45
C ARG A 32 -15.84 -5.73 -4.96
N MET A 33 -16.85 -4.96 -5.36
CA MET A 33 -17.14 -4.75 -6.78
C MET A 33 -15.98 -4.04 -7.50
N LEU A 34 -15.40 -3.01 -6.88
CA LEU A 34 -14.22 -2.31 -7.40
C LEU A 34 -13.01 -3.24 -7.54
N GLN A 35 -12.72 -4.06 -6.52
CA GLN A 35 -11.65 -5.06 -6.56
C GLN A 35 -11.78 -5.99 -7.77
N VAL A 36 -12.97 -6.57 -7.94
CA VAL A 36 -13.26 -7.51 -9.03
C VAL A 36 -13.20 -6.80 -10.38
N SER A 37 -13.79 -5.61 -10.51
CA SER A 37 -13.78 -4.87 -11.78
C SER A 37 -12.39 -4.42 -12.17
N THR A 38 -11.57 -3.93 -11.22
CA THR A 38 -10.19 -3.53 -11.47
C THR A 38 -9.36 -4.73 -11.92
N LEU A 39 -9.44 -5.87 -11.23
CA LEU A 39 -8.68 -7.06 -11.62
C LEU A 39 -9.08 -7.56 -13.03
N SER A 40 -10.37 -7.56 -13.36
CA SER A 40 -10.84 -7.91 -14.70
C SER A 40 -10.33 -6.95 -15.76
N LEU A 41 -10.36 -5.64 -15.47
CA LEU A 41 -9.87 -4.61 -16.37
C LEU A 41 -8.37 -4.76 -16.70
N LEU A 42 -7.55 -5.11 -15.70
CA LEU A 42 -6.12 -5.36 -15.89
C LEU A 42 -5.88 -6.67 -16.67
N LYS A 43 -6.66 -7.72 -16.41
CA LYS A 43 -6.62 -8.97 -17.20
C LYS A 43 -6.93 -8.72 -18.66
N GLU A 44 -8.00 -7.97 -18.95
CA GLU A 44 -8.38 -7.60 -20.31
C GLU A 44 -7.33 -6.72 -20.99
N GLY A 45 -6.73 -5.80 -20.23
CA GLY A 45 -5.59 -5.00 -20.69
C GLY A 45 -4.40 -5.85 -21.11
N ASN A 46 -4.05 -6.86 -20.30
CA ASN A 46 -2.97 -7.79 -20.65
C ASN A 46 -3.29 -8.65 -21.87
N VAL A 47 -4.56 -9.08 -22.04
CA VAL A 47 -4.97 -9.76 -23.27
C VAL A 47 -4.75 -8.87 -24.49
N ARG A 48 -5.13 -7.58 -24.44
CA ARG A 48 -4.88 -6.64 -25.54
C ARG A 48 -3.39 -6.44 -25.81
N PHE A 49 -2.57 -6.33 -24.76
CA PHE A 49 -1.11 -6.21 -24.88
C PHE A 49 -0.51 -7.43 -25.59
N VAL A 50 -0.84 -8.64 -25.14
CA VAL A 50 -0.37 -9.91 -25.74
C VAL A 50 -0.79 -10.06 -27.19
N GLU A 51 -2.00 -9.63 -27.54
CA GLU A 51 -2.50 -9.70 -28.91
C GLU A 51 -2.00 -8.58 -29.83
N GLY A 52 -1.24 -7.60 -29.31
CA GLY A 52 -0.82 -6.42 -30.08
C GLY A 52 -1.99 -5.49 -30.45
N LYS A 53 -3.03 -5.44 -29.62
CA LYS A 53 -4.27 -4.66 -29.80
C LYS A 53 -4.50 -3.63 -28.68
N SER A 54 -3.43 -3.17 -28.04
CA SER A 54 -3.49 -2.11 -27.03
C SER A 54 -4.25 -0.89 -27.55
N ILE A 55 -5.11 -0.32 -26.71
CA ILE A 55 -5.87 0.89 -27.06
C ILE A 55 -5.23 2.16 -26.50
N HIS A 56 -4.20 2.03 -25.67
CA HIS A 56 -3.41 3.13 -25.13
C HIS A 56 -4.26 4.19 -24.41
N PRO A 57 -5.12 3.79 -23.44
CA PRO A 57 -6.01 4.73 -22.78
C PRO A 57 -5.21 5.76 -21.97
N ASN A 58 -5.78 6.94 -21.75
CA ASN A 58 -5.27 7.93 -20.79
C ASN A 58 -3.83 8.43 -21.06
N GLN A 59 -3.42 8.50 -22.33
CA GLN A 59 -2.10 9.03 -22.76
C GLN A 59 -2.17 10.46 -23.35
N GLU A 60 -3.38 10.98 -23.51
CA GLU A 60 -3.64 12.29 -24.12
C GLU A 60 -3.09 13.47 -23.30
N ILE A 61 -2.82 14.59 -23.96
CA ILE A 61 -2.36 15.83 -23.32
C ILE A 61 -3.39 16.34 -22.31
N SER A 62 -4.68 16.25 -22.65
CA SER A 62 -5.79 16.66 -21.77
C SER A 62 -5.79 15.88 -20.45
N ARG A 63 -5.52 14.57 -20.50
CA ARG A 63 -5.42 13.73 -19.30
C ARG A 63 -4.28 14.18 -18.38
N ARG A 64 -3.13 14.55 -18.95
CA ARG A 64 -2.01 15.07 -18.13
C ARG A 64 -2.35 16.41 -17.47
N ALA A 65 -3.05 17.30 -18.19
CA ALA A 65 -3.49 18.58 -17.64
C ALA A 65 -4.51 18.38 -16.50
N GLU A 66 -5.44 17.44 -16.66
CA GLU A 66 -6.41 17.07 -15.62
C GLU A 66 -5.70 16.56 -14.35
N LEU A 67 -4.79 15.59 -14.49
CA LEU A 67 -4.05 15.03 -13.35
C LEU A 67 -3.19 16.07 -12.62
N ALA A 68 -2.59 17.01 -13.36
CA ALA A 68 -1.81 18.08 -12.78
C ALA A 68 -2.66 19.05 -11.94
N ALA A 69 -3.94 19.22 -12.29
CA ALA A 69 -4.86 20.13 -11.59
C ALA A 69 -5.64 19.45 -10.45
N ALA A 70 -6.09 18.21 -10.64
CA ALA A 70 -7.00 17.52 -9.74
C ALA A 70 -6.33 16.42 -8.88
N GLY A 71 -5.07 16.07 -9.16
CA GLY A 71 -4.38 14.97 -8.51
C GLY A 71 -4.65 13.61 -9.16
N GLN A 72 -4.35 12.53 -8.44
CA GLN A 72 -4.41 11.16 -8.94
C GLN A 72 -5.36 10.29 -8.12
N GLU A 73 -6.06 9.39 -8.80
CA GLU A 73 -6.96 8.37 -8.22
C GLU A 73 -6.73 7.02 -8.92
N PRO A 74 -5.57 6.38 -8.68
CA PRO A 74 -5.24 5.11 -9.31
C PRO A 74 -6.19 4.00 -8.85
N SER A 75 -6.46 3.05 -9.74
CA SER A 75 -7.36 1.92 -9.48
C SER A 75 -6.69 0.75 -8.77
N ALA A 76 -5.36 0.67 -8.81
CA ALA A 76 -4.56 -0.37 -8.19
C ALA A 76 -3.17 0.15 -7.80
N THR A 77 -2.61 -0.43 -6.74
CA THR A 77 -1.19 -0.35 -6.41
C THR A 77 -0.49 -1.61 -6.90
N ILE A 78 0.69 -1.48 -7.50
CA ILE A 78 1.46 -2.61 -8.04
C ILE A 78 2.91 -2.52 -7.57
N LEU A 79 3.39 -3.57 -6.92
CA LEU A 79 4.82 -3.81 -6.68
C LEU A 79 5.35 -4.71 -7.80
N ALA A 80 6.31 -4.22 -8.57
CA ALA A 80 6.89 -4.91 -9.73
C ALA A 80 8.42 -4.80 -9.75
N CYS A 81 9.08 -5.52 -10.66
CA CYS A 81 10.52 -5.44 -10.80
C CYS A 81 10.94 -4.17 -11.56
N SER A 82 12.15 -3.68 -11.28
CA SER A 82 12.80 -2.63 -12.07
C SER A 82 13.29 -3.11 -13.44
N ASP A 83 13.16 -4.40 -13.77
CA ASP A 83 13.55 -4.97 -15.06
C ASP A 83 12.96 -4.16 -16.23
N SER A 84 13.82 -3.70 -17.15
CA SER A 84 13.39 -2.83 -18.25
C SER A 84 12.41 -3.49 -19.22
N ARG A 85 12.28 -4.82 -19.17
CA ARG A 85 11.34 -5.63 -19.96
C ARG A 85 9.97 -5.78 -19.29
N GLU A 86 9.79 -5.23 -18.09
CA GLU A 86 8.52 -5.22 -17.35
C GLU A 86 7.89 -3.81 -17.26
N PRO A 87 7.43 -3.22 -18.39
CA PRO A 87 6.74 -1.93 -18.39
C PRO A 87 5.27 -2.10 -17.96
N VAL A 88 5.00 -1.99 -16.66
CA VAL A 88 3.71 -2.30 -16.01
C VAL A 88 2.49 -1.67 -16.70
N GLU A 89 2.53 -0.38 -17.01
CA GLU A 89 1.41 0.32 -17.65
C GLU A 89 1.14 -0.21 -19.07
N LEU A 90 2.18 -0.59 -19.81
CA LEU A 90 2.02 -1.19 -21.14
C LEU A 90 1.47 -2.61 -21.04
N ILE A 91 1.99 -3.42 -20.10
CA ILE A 91 1.56 -4.80 -19.87
C ILE A 91 0.07 -4.89 -19.57
N PHE A 92 -0.49 -3.90 -18.85
CA PHE A 92 -1.90 -3.82 -18.53
C PHE A 92 -2.70 -2.85 -19.42
N ASP A 93 -2.10 -2.34 -20.49
CA ASP A 93 -2.70 -1.38 -21.42
C ASP A 93 -3.46 -0.26 -20.69
N ARG A 94 -2.74 0.42 -19.80
CA ARG A 94 -3.16 1.56 -18.97
C ARG A 94 -2.38 2.83 -19.36
N GLY A 95 -2.81 3.98 -18.83
CA GLY A 95 -2.15 5.26 -19.03
C GLY A 95 -1.90 6.04 -17.75
N ALA A 96 -1.73 7.35 -17.91
CA ALA A 96 -1.38 8.24 -16.81
C ALA A 96 -2.49 8.28 -15.75
N GLY A 97 -2.10 8.09 -14.49
CA GLY A 97 -2.98 8.15 -13.33
C GLY A 97 -3.82 6.89 -13.08
N ASP A 98 -3.72 5.87 -13.92
CA ASP A 98 -4.53 4.64 -13.79
C ASP A 98 -4.00 3.68 -12.71
N LEU A 99 -2.68 3.65 -12.53
CA LEU A 99 -1.95 2.73 -11.66
C LEU A 99 -0.97 3.48 -10.77
N PHE A 100 -0.80 2.99 -9.55
CA PHE A 100 0.24 3.44 -8.63
C PHE A 100 1.34 2.37 -8.57
N VAL A 101 2.46 2.61 -9.24
CA VAL A 101 3.46 1.57 -9.51
C VAL A 101 4.72 1.80 -8.66
N VAL A 102 5.13 0.77 -7.93
CA VAL A 102 6.38 0.68 -7.17
C VAL A 102 7.28 -0.31 -7.87
N ARG A 103 8.48 0.11 -8.28
CA ARG A 103 9.44 -0.75 -9.00
C ARG A 103 10.76 -0.82 -8.25
N VAL A 104 11.19 -2.04 -7.97
CA VAL A 104 12.48 -2.33 -7.32
C VAL A 104 13.04 -3.63 -7.88
N GLU A 105 14.36 -3.77 -7.93
CA GLU A 105 15.00 -5.01 -8.37
C GLU A 105 14.47 -6.22 -7.57
N GLY A 106 14.02 -7.27 -8.26
CA GLY A 106 13.44 -8.47 -7.65
C GLY A 106 12.10 -8.27 -6.94
N ASN A 107 11.38 -7.17 -7.22
CA ASN A 107 10.04 -6.85 -6.70
C ASN A 107 9.92 -7.02 -5.17
N VAL A 108 10.99 -6.69 -4.44
CA VAL A 108 11.11 -6.89 -2.98
C VAL A 108 10.24 -5.91 -2.19
N ALA A 109 9.69 -6.37 -1.06
CA ALA A 109 8.99 -5.51 -0.10
C ALA A 109 9.97 -5.05 1.00
N GLY A 110 10.86 -4.11 0.65
CA GLY A 110 11.74 -3.40 1.58
C GLY A 110 11.05 -2.22 2.26
N LEU A 111 11.78 -1.46 3.08
CA LEU A 111 11.21 -0.36 3.87
C LEU A 111 10.59 0.73 2.97
N SER A 112 11.32 1.17 1.94
CA SER A 112 10.84 2.20 1.01
C SER A 112 9.65 1.72 0.20
N GLU A 113 9.65 0.45 -0.22
CA GLU A 113 8.57 -0.14 -0.99
C GLU A 113 7.30 -0.30 -0.15
N LEU A 114 7.43 -0.72 1.12
CA LEU A 114 6.32 -0.79 2.07
C LEU A 114 5.69 0.58 2.29
N ALA A 115 6.49 1.60 2.60
CA ALA A 115 5.99 2.97 2.80
C ALA A 115 5.27 3.51 1.55
N THR A 116 5.79 3.20 0.37
CA THR A 116 5.18 3.61 -0.90
C THR A 116 3.87 2.86 -1.15
N MET A 117 3.82 1.55 -0.92
CA MET A 117 2.58 0.77 -1.01
C MET A 117 1.52 1.22 0.00
N GLU A 118 1.91 1.56 1.23
CA GLU A 118 1.02 2.14 2.24
C GLU A 118 0.39 3.43 1.74
N TYR A 119 1.17 4.31 1.09
CA TYR A 119 0.61 5.50 0.46
C TYR A 119 -0.43 5.14 -0.60
N GLY A 120 -0.13 4.20 -1.50
CA GLY A 120 -1.09 3.76 -2.52
C GLY A 120 -2.38 3.18 -1.92
N VAL A 121 -2.26 2.24 -0.98
CA VAL A 121 -3.40 1.54 -0.39
C VAL A 121 -4.21 2.43 0.55
N VAL A 122 -3.55 3.19 1.43
CA VAL A 122 -4.19 3.91 2.53
C VAL A 122 -4.54 5.33 2.12
N HIS A 123 -3.58 6.06 1.53
CA HIS A 123 -3.79 7.47 1.21
C HIS A 123 -4.56 7.65 -0.11
N LEU A 124 -4.19 6.90 -1.15
CA LEU A 124 -4.90 6.94 -2.45
C LEU A 124 -6.12 6.01 -2.48
N GLY A 125 -6.23 5.09 -1.51
CA GLY A 125 -7.41 4.23 -1.37
C GLY A 125 -7.51 3.16 -2.46
N THR A 126 -6.39 2.67 -2.99
CA THR A 126 -6.43 1.65 -4.04
C THR A 126 -7.06 0.35 -3.50
N PRO A 127 -8.13 -0.17 -4.14
CA PRO A 127 -8.82 -1.37 -3.66
C PRO A 127 -8.04 -2.66 -3.96
N LEU A 128 -7.01 -2.61 -4.80
CA LEU A 128 -6.24 -3.76 -5.25
C LEU A 128 -4.73 -3.49 -5.12
N LEU A 129 -4.02 -4.40 -4.47
CA LEU A 129 -2.56 -4.45 -4.42
C LEU A 129 -2.07 -5.70 -5.16
N ILE A 130 -1.26 -5.52 -6.20
CA ILE A 130 -0.66 -6.61 -6.97
C ILE A 130 0.82 -6.71 -6.63
N VAL A 131 1.28 -7.91 -6.25
CA VAL A 131 2.71 -8.24 -6.15
C VAL A 131 3.06 -9.05 -7.39
N MET A 132 3.82 -8.45 -8.30
CA MET A 132 4.15 -9.02 -9.60
C MET A 132 5.64 -9.30 -9.71
N GLY A 133 5.98 -10.57 -9.89
CA GLY A 133 7.30 -10.98 -10.36
C GLY A 133 7.29 -11.18 -11.87
N HIS A 134 8.42 -11.60 -12.43
CA HIS A 134 8.50 -11.93 -13.85
C HIS A 134 9.46 -13.08 -14.15
N SER A 135 9.26 -13.75 -15.29
CA SER A 135 10.16 -14.79 -15.76
C SER A 135 11.55 -14.23 -16.06
N GLU A 136 12.58 -15.07 -15.91
CA GLU A 136 14.00 -14.69 -16.11
C GLU A 136 14.46 -13.49 -15.25
N CYS A 137 13.94 -13.36 -14.03
CA CYS A 137 14.35 -12.30 -13.10
C CYS A 137 15.83 -12.43 -12.70
N GLY A 138 16.62 -11.38 -12.96
CA GLY A 138 18.05 -11.31 -12.65
C GLY A 138 18.33 -11.42 -11.15
N ALA A 139 17.60 -10.67 -10.33
CA ALA A 139 17.70 -10.70 -8.86
C ALA A 139 17.47 -12.10 -8.28
N VAL A 140 16.37 -12.74 -8.68
CA VAL A 140 16.03 -14.09 -8.22
C VAL A 140 17.05 -15.11 -8.71
N THR A 141 17.49 -14.99 -9.97
CA THR A 141 18.55 -15.85 -10.52
C THR A 141 19.85 -15.70 -9.74
N ALA A 142 20.24 -14.48 -9.38
CA ALA A 142 21.44 -14.22 -8.57
C ALA A 142 21.32 -14.83 -7.17
N ALA A 143 20.15 -14.72 -6.54
CA ALA A 143 19.87 -15.35 -5.25
C ALA A 143 19.97 -16.88 -5.31
N VAL A 144 19.37 -17.50 -6.34
CA VAL A 144 19.44 -18.94 -6.57
C VAL A 144 20.89 -19.37 -6.85
N LYS A 145 21.62 -18.67 -7.72
CA LYS A 145 22.99 -19.07 -8.06
C LYS A 145 24.03 -18.74 -6.98
N GLY A 146 23.65 -18.02 -5.93
CA GLY A 146 24.58 -17.56 -4.91
C GLY A 146 25.65 -16.64 -5.49
N ALA A 147 25.27 -15.75 -6.42
CA ALA A 147 26.19 -14.87 -7.11
C ALA A 147 26.97 -13.99 -6.12
N GLU A 148 28.25 -13.73 -6.42
CA GLU A 148 29.03 -12.73 -5.70
C GLU A 148 28.58 -11.32 -6.10
N LEU A 149 28.02 -10.59 -5.13
CA LEU A 149 27.43 -9.27 -5.33
C LEU A 149 28.23 -8.19 -4.59
N ARG A 150 28.22 -6.97 -5.12
CA ARG A 150 28.93 -5.82 -4.54
C ARG A 150 27.99 -4.63 -4.33
N GLY A 151 28.44 -3.66 -3.54
CA GLY A 151 27.65 -2.44 -3.25
C GLY A 151 26.40 -2.77 -2.43
N HIS A 152 25.26 -2.20 -2.81
CA HIS A 152 23.97 -2.38 -2.10
C HIS A 152 23.20 -3.65 -2.51
N LEU A 153 23.62 -4.34 -3.57
CA LEU A 153 22.94 -5.55 -4.06
C LEU A 153 22.86 -6.69 -3.04
N PRO A 154 23.90 -7.00 -2.22
CA PRO A 154 23.79 -8.03 -1.19
C PRO A 154 22.62 -7.81 -0.22
N SER A 155 22.38 -6.56 0.20
CA SER A 155 21.28 -6.20 1.10
C SER A 155 19.92 -6.40 0.44
N LEU A 156 19.76 -5.96 -0.80
CA LEU A 156 18.54 -6.16 -1.57
C LEU A 156 18.27 -7.66 -1.80
N ILE A 157 19.27 -8.40 -2.28
CA ILE A 157 19.13 -9.84 -2.56
C ILE A 157 18.89 -10.65 -1.29
N SER A 158 19.32 -10.18 -0.11
CA SER A 158 18.99 -10.84 1.16
C SER A 158 17.48 -10.98 1.40
N LEU A 159 16.66 -10.07 0.84
CA LEU A 159 15.21 -10.11 0.91
C LEU A 159 14.57 -11.18 0.00
N ILE A 160 15.36 -11.78 -0.90
CA ILE A 160 14.95 -12.82 -1.87
C ILE A 160 15.50 -14.19 -1.46
N LYS A 161 16.64 -14.24 -0.76
CA LYS A 161 17.33 -15.48 -0.38
C LYS A 161 16.42 -16.57 0.23
N PRO A 162 15.49 -16.27 1.15
CA PRO A 162 14.65 -17.32 1.73
C PRO A 162 13.79 -18.06 0.68
N ALA A 163 13.24 -17.36 -0.31
CA ALA A 163 12.48 -17.96 -1.42
C ALA A 163 13.38 -18.80 -2.31
N ALA A 164 14.59 -18.30 -2.61
CA ALA A 164 15.58 -19.04 -3.39
C ALA A 164 16.02 -20.34 -2.69
N GLU A 165 16.23 -20.30 -1.37
CA GLU A 165 16.58 -21.48 -0.57
C GLU A 165 15.41 -22.48 -0.50
N LYS A 166 14.18 -22.00 -0.27
CA LYS A 166 12.96 -22.84 -0.34
C LYS A 166 12.83 -23.52 -1.70
N ALA A 167 13.17 -22.82 -2.79
CA ALA A 167 13.10 -23.36 -4.15
C ALA A 167 14.10 -24.48 -4.40
N LYS A 168 15.35 -24.33 -3.95
CA LYS A 168 16.44 -25.34 -4.11
C LYS A 168 16.13 -26.67 -3.45
N ASN A 169 15.35 -26.66 -2.37
CA ASN A 169 15.02 -27.85 -1.61
C ASN A 169 13.92 -28.72 -2.27
N ARG A 170 13.51 -28.42 -3.51
CA ARG A 170 12.42 -29.11 -4.23
C ARG A 170 12.75 -29.22 -5.73
N GLY A 171 12.26 -30.28 -6.40
CA GLY A 171 12.30 -30.41 -7.87
C GLY A 171 13.69 -30.39 -8.52
N THR A 172 13.76 -30.12 -9.83
CA THR A 172 15.04 -30.08 -10.57
C THR A 172 15.69 -28.70 -10.54
N GLU A 173 16.96 -28.64 -10.94
CA GLU A 173 17.77 -27.41 -11.01
C GLU A 173 17.23 -26.45 -12.07
N GLU A 174 16.80 -26.95 -13.23
CA GLU A 174 16.26 -26.15 -14.34
C GLU A 174 14.97 -25.43 -13.92
N GLU A 175 14.16 -26.08 -13.08
CA GLU A 175 12.93 -25.52 -12.54
C GLU A 175 13.17 -24.64 -11.30
N CYS A 176 14.39 -24.57 -10.78
CA CYS A 176 14.67 -23.88 -9.52
C CYS A 176 14.42 -22.38 -9.62
N VAL A 177 14.83 -21.73 -10.71
CA VAL A 177 14.61 -20.29 -10.90
C VAL A 177 13.13 -19.95 -11.11
N PRO A 178 12.39 -20.60 -12.04
CA PRO A 178 10.95 -20.40 -12.16
C PRO A 178 10.20 -20.56 -10.84
N ARG A 179 10.51 -21.61 -10.08
CA ARG A 179 9.92 -21.85 -8.76
C ARG A 179 10.29 -20.77 -7.74
N ALA A 180 11.54 -20.33 -7.74
CA ALA A 180 12.00 -19.25 -6.87
C ALA A 180 11.30 -17.91 -7.18
N ILE A 181 10.93 -17.65 -8.43
CA ILE A 181 10.18 -16.45 -8.83
C ILE A 181 8.78 -16.46 -8.19
N GLU A 182 8.03 -17.55 -8.33
CA GLU A 182 6.71 -17.67 -7.69
C GLU A 182 6.81 -17.61 -6.16
N LEU A 183 7.79 -18.31 -5.57
CA LEU A 183 8.03 -18.28 -4.13
C LEU A 183 8.45 -16.89 -3.65
N ASN A 184 9.18 -16.12 -4.46
CA ASN A 184 9.53 -14.74 -4.14
C ASN A 184 8.27 -13.87 -4.08
N VAL A 185 7.35 -13.98 -5.05
CA VAL A 185 6.06 -13.27 -5.02
C VAL A 185 5.31 -13.54 -3.72
N TRP A 186 5.19 -14.80 -3.32
CA TRP A 186 4.55 -15.16 -2.05
C TRP A 186 5.29 -14.67 -0.82
N GLN A 187 6.61 -14.79 -0.79
CA GLN A 187 7.40 -14.23 0.30
C GLN A 187 7.22 -12.71 0.42
N GLN A 188 7.10 -11.98 -0.68
CA GLN A 188 6.87 -10.54 -0.60
C GLN A 188 5.45 -10.21 -0.10
N VAL A 189 4.43 -11.01 -0.44
CA VAL A 189 3.11 -10.91 0.19
C VAL A 189 3.19 -11.18 1.68
N GLU A 190 3.88 -12.25 2.11
CA GLU A 190 4.12 -12.56 3.53
C GLU A 190 4.83 -11.39 4.24
N ASN A 191 5.87 -10.80 3.62
CA ASN A 191 6.59 -9.64 4.14
C ASN A 191 5.69 -8.42 4.31
N ILE A 192 4.79 -8.15 3.35
CA ILE A 192 3.84 -7.04 3.43
C ILE A 192 2.94 -7.20 4.65
N PHE A 193 2.35 -8.39 4.83
CA PHE A 193 1.52 -8.68 6.00
C PHE A 193 2.33 -8.58 7.30
N ALA A 194 3.54 -9.13 7.35
CA ALA A 194 4.36 -9.13 8.56
C ALA A 194 4.85 -7.73 8.97
N LYS A 195 5.15 -6.86 8.00
CA LYS A 195 5.88 -5.61 8.25
C LYS A 195 5.04 -4.34 8.13
N SER A 196 3.88 -4.37 7.48
CA SER A 196 2.96 -3.24 7.38
C SER A 196 1.69 -3.49 8.17
N ALA A 197 1.60 -2.89 9.36
CA ALA A 197 0.36 -2.91 10.14
C ALA A 197 -0.81 -2.27 9.37
N LEU A 198 -0.54 -1.17 8.67
CA LEU A 198 -1.55 -0.43 7.91
C LEU A 198 -2.17 -1.24 6.76
N ILE A 199 -1.35 -1.85 5.89
CA ILE A 199 -1.87 -2.67 4.78
C ILE A 199 -2.62 -3.89 5.34
N ARG A 200 -2.09 -4.48 6.40
CA ARG A 200 -2.70 -5.63 7.06
C ARG A 200 -4.08 -5.31 7.64
N GLU A 201 -4.24 -4.16 8.30
CA GLU A 201 -5.53 -3.69 8.80
C GLU A 201 -6.53 -3.40 7.67
N PHE A 202 -6.07 -2.76 6.59
CA PHE A 202 -6.90 -2.50 5.42
C PHE A 202 -7.37 -3.79 4.74
N ALA A 203 -6.49 -4.80 4.65
CA ALA A 203 -6.84 -6.11 4.11
C ALA A 203 -7.84 -6.84 5.03
N ALA A 204 -7.63 -6.82 6.35
CA ALA A 204 -8.54 -7.42 7.34
C ALA A 204 -9.93 -6.75 7.35
N ALA A 205 -9.99 -5.46 7.03
CA ALA A 205 -11.22 -4.69 6.86
C ALA A 205 -11.86 -4.84 5.47
N GLY A 206 -11.29 -5.67 4.56
CA GLY A 206 -11.78 -5.86 3.21
C GLY A 206 -11.58 -4.67 2.27
N LYS A 207 -10.83 -3.64 2.69
CA LYS A 207 -10.60 -2.40 1.93
C LYS A 207 -9.66 -2.61 0.74
N VAL A 208 -8.70 -3.53 0.87
CA VAL A 208 -7.75 -3.89 -0.18
C VAL A 208 -7.71 -5.40 -0.37
N GLN A 209 -7.68 -5.85 -1.62
CA GLN A 209 -7.36 -7.23 -1.98
C GLN A 209 -5.90 -7.30 -2.43
N ILE A 210 -5.15 -8.28 -1.93
CA ILE A 210 -3.75 -8.50 -2.31
C ILE A 210 -3.66 -9.75 -3.19
N VAL A 211 -3.08 -9.61 -4.38
CA VAL A 211 -2.94 -10.71 -5.34
C VAL A 211 -1.50 -10.86 -5.84
N GLY A 212 -1.06 -12.10 -6.02
CA GLY A 212 0.20 -12.44 -6.66
C GLY A 212 0.04 -12.62 -8.18
N ALA A 213 1.08 -12.25 -8.93
CA ALA A 213 1.16 -12.44 -10.37
C ALA A 213 2.60 -12.69 -10.83
N VAL A 214 2.76 -13.35 -11.98
CA VAL A 214 4.04 -13.50 -12.67
C VAL A 214 3.87 -13.09 -14.13
N TYR A 215 4.64 -12.09 -14.56
CA TYR A 215 4.71 -11.68 -15.96
C TYR A 215 5.71 -12.54 -16.72
N ASP A 216 5.27 -13.16 -17.81
CA ASP A 216 6.16 -13.88 -18.71
C ASP A 216 6.73 -12.92 -19.77
N ILE A 217 8.03 -12.65 -19.69
CA ILE A 217 8.68 -11.64 -20.54
C ILE A 217 8.73 -12.02 -22.03
N ALA A 218 8.63 -13.30 -22.35
CA ALA A 218 8.75 -13.80 -23.73
C ALA A 218 7.41 -13.74 -24.46
N THR A 219 6.32 -14.04 -23.75
CA THR A 219 4.97 -14.11 -24.30
C THR A 219 4.13 -12.87 -24.03
N GLY A 220 4.56 -12.03 -23.08
CA GLY A 220 3.82 -10.86 -22.60
C GLY A 220 2.64 -11.20 -21.67
N LYS A 221 2.41 -12.49 -21.37
CA LYS A 221 1.26 -12.93 -20.58
C LYS A 221 1.51 -12.76 -19.09
N VAL A 222 0.49 -12.32 -18.36
CA VAL A 222 0.50 -12.34 -16.90
C VAL A 222 -0.21 -13.60 -16.40
N GLN A 223 0.53 -14.46 -15.71
CA GLN A 223 -0.01 -15.56 -14.93
C GLN A 223 -0.49 -15.03 -13.59
N TRP A 224 -1.79 -15.12 -13.34
CA TRP A 224 -2.41 -14.68 -12.09
C TRP A 224 -2.38 -15.81 -11.08
N LEU A 225 -1.68 -15.60 -9.97
CA LEU A 225 -1.61 -16.58 -8.89
C LEU A 225 -2.79 -16.46 -7.92
N GLY A 226 -3.45 -15.30 -7.91
CA GLY A 226 -4.60 -15.02 -7.03
C GLY A 226 -4.17 -14.52 -5.66
N GLN A 227 -5.04 -14.65 -4.66
CA GLN A 227 -4.68 -14.35 -3.27
C GLN A 227 -3.72 -15.41 -2.73
N HIS A 228 -2.93 -15.04 -1.72
CA HIS A 228 -2.02 -15.97 -1.07
C HIS A 228 -2.77 -17.23 -0.59
N PRO A 229 -2.23 -18.46 -0.78
CA PRO A 229 -2.92 -19.68 -0.38
C PRO A 229 -3.26 -19.76 1.12
N GLU A 230 -2.47 -19.11 1.97
CA GLU A 230 -2.71 -19.01 3.41
C GLU A 230 -3.30 -17.64 3.82
N ILE A 231 -4.07 -16.97 2.94
CA ILE A 231 -4.57 -15.62 3.21
C ILE A 231 -5.40 -15.53 4.51
N ASP A 232 -6.23 -16.53 4.81
CA ASP A 232 -7.04 -16.54 6.03
C ASP A 232 -6.18 -16.54 7.30
N ARG A 233 -5.05 -17.25 7.27
CA ARG A 233 -4.07 -17.26 8.36
C ARG A 233 -3.40 -15.90 8.51
N LEU A 234 -2.91 -15.33 7.40
CA LEU A 234 -2.27 -14.00 7.40
C LEU A 234 -3.22 -12.91 7.93
N LEU A 235 -4.51 -13.00 7.61
CA LEU A 235 -5.55 -12.10 8.12
C LEU A 235 -5.98 -12.40 9.56
N ALA A 236 -5.77 -13.61 10.08
CA ALA A 236 -6.05 -13.95 11.47
C ALA A 236 -4.92 -13.47 12.40
N ASP A 237 -3.67 -13.68 12.00
CA ASP A 237 -2.48 -13.20 12.71
C ASP A 237 -2.55 -11.66 12.87
N ALA A 238 -3.01 -10.97 11.81
CA ALA A 238 -3.33 -9.55 11.81
C ALA A 238 -4.24 -9.08 12.94
N LYS A 239 -5.39 -9.75 13.10
CA LYS A 239 -6.41 -9.37 14.09
C LYS A 239 -5.94 -9.56 15.52
N THR A 240 -4.98 -10.46 15.73
CA THR A 240 -4.41 -10.76 17.05
C THR A 240 -3.38 -9.71 17.44
N GLU A 241 -2.53 -9.30 16.51
CA GLU A 241 -1.52 -8.26 16.74
C GLU A 241 -2.14 -6.87 16.93
N THR A 242 -3.14 -6.48 16.12
CA THR A 242 -3.81 -5.17 16.27
C THR A 242 -4.47 -5.02 17.65
N LYS A 243 -5.12 -6.06 18.18
CA LYS A 243 -5.69 -6.04 19.54
C LYS A 243 -4.62 -5.82 20.62
N SER A 244 -3.46 -6.45 20.47
CA SER A 244 -2.35 -6.29 21.44
C SER A 244 -1.74 -4.89 21.42
N HIS A 245 -1.69 -4.23 20.25
CA HIS A 245 -1.23 -2.85 20.12
C HIS A 245 -2.23 -1.85 20.73
N GLU A 246 -3.54 -2.00 20.43
CA GLU A 246 -4.61 -1.19 21.02
C GLU A 246 -4.65 -1.32 22.56
N GLU A 247 -4.48 -2.53 23.09
CA GLU A 247 -4.39 -2.77 24.54
C GLU A 247 -3.12 -2.17 25.16
N SER A 248 -2.00 -2.12 24.42
CA SER A 248 -0.76 -1.49 24.90
C SER A 248 -0.86 0.04 24.92
N GLU A 249 -1.48 0.65 23.90
CA GLU A 249 -1.71 2.10 23.84
C GLU A 249 -2.74 2.56 24.86
N ALA A 250 -3.77 1.74 25.12
CA ALA A 250 -4.73 1.95 26.21
C ALA A 250 -4.07 1.88 27.61
N ARG A 251 -2.99 1.09 27.75
CA ARG A 251 -2.22 0.99 29.01
C ARG A 251 -1.25 2.16 29.19
N VAL A 252 -0.68 2.68 28.11
CA VAL A 252 0.20 3.86 28.13
C VAL A 252 -0.59 5.15 28.41
N SER A 253 -1.85 5.21 27.97
CA SER A 253 -2.74 6.37 28.19
C SER A 253 -3.40 6.44 29.57
N ASN A 254 -3.19 5.46 30.46
CA ASN A 254 -3.69 5.51 31.84
C ASN A 254 -2.60 5.17 32.89
N PRO A 255 -1.76 6.15 33.28
CA PRO A 255 -0.67 5.95 34.21
C PRO A 255 -1.12 6.21 35.66
N GLN A 256 -1.95 5.34 36.23
CA GLN A 256 -2.17 5.32 37.68
C GLN A 256 -2.00 3.91 38.23
N ALA A 257 -0.74 3.50 38.41
CA ALA A 257 -0.25 2.80 39.61
C ALA A 257 1.24 2.41 39.45
N SER A 258 2.16 3.29 39.87
CA SER A 258 3.43 2.85 40.48
C SER A 258 4.18 4.03 41.14
N GLU A 259 4.57 3.83 42.39
CA GLU A 259 5.24 4.76 43.31
C GLU A 259 6.71 5.11 42.93
N PRO A 260 7.31 6.16 43.53
CA PRO A 260 8.50 6.82 42.96
C PRO A 260 9.82 6.23 43.47
N VAL A 261 10.77 6.03 42.55
CA VAL A 261 12.17 5.71 42.87
C VAL A 261 13.01 6.98 42.84
N LYS A 262 13.77 7.20 43.92
CA LYS A 262 14.63 8.36 44.17
C LYS A 262 15.91 8.35 43.33
N SER A 263 16.29 9.53 42.89
CA SER A 263 17.54 9.88 42.20
C SER A 263 18.71 10.04 43.19
N SER A 264 19.90 9.56 42.80
CA SER A 264 21.18 10.15 43.21
C SER A 264 22.30 9.73 42.24
N ALA A 265 23.00 10.71 41.68
CA ALA A 265 24.39 10.64 41.22
C ALA A 265 25.21 11.62 42.11
N PRO A 266 26.56 11.52 42.25
CA PRO A 266 27.43 11.94 41.13
C PRO A 266 28.89 11.38 41.05
N ALA A 267 29.48 11.59 39.86
CA ALA A 267 30.82 12.16 39.53
C ALA A 267 32.17 11.40 39.60
N ASN A 268 32.89 11.60 38.47
CA ASN A 268 34.35 11.74 38.20
C ASN A 268 35.25 10.51 37.96
N ALA A 269 35.87 10.41 36.76
CA ALA A 269 37.27 10.78 36.48
C ALA A 269 37.78 10.24 35.11
N GLU A 270 38.77 10.93 34.55
CA GLU A 270 39.34 10.87 33.19
C GLU A 270 40.26 9.65 32.91
N ALA A 271 40.42 9.24 31.63
CA ALA A 271 41.70 9.13 30.87
C ALA A 271 41.67 8.15 29.67
N ASP A 272 41.96 8.72 28.49
CA ASP A 272 42.92 8.32 27.43
C ASP A 272 42.85 7.00 26.58
N VAL A 273 42.85 7.23 25.25
CA VAL A 273 43.39 6.49 24.06
C VAL A 273 43.10 4.99 23.85
N SER A 274 42.40 4.66 22.74
CA SER A 274 42.93 3.88 21.59
C SER A 274 41.80 3.47 20.61
N GLN A 275 42.19 3.22 19.37
CA GLN A 275 41.42 3.15 18.13
C GLN A 275 40.57 1.88 17.97
N THR A 276 39.36 2.01 17.39
CA THR A 276 38.74 1.07 16.43
C THR A 276 37.45 1.70 15.88
N PRO A 277 37.19 1.69 14.54
CA PRO A 277 35.89 2.09 14.03
C PRO A 277 34.95 0.88 14.12
N THR A 278 34.21 0.77 15.22
CA THR A 278 32.98 -0.02 15.25
C THR A 278 31.90 0.76 14.52
N HIS A 279 31.42 0.21 13.40
CA HIS A 279 30.18 0.67 12.78
C HIS A 279 29.03 0.42 13.76
N ALA A 280 28.59 1.47 14.44
CA ALA A 280 27.37 1.47 15.21
C ALA A 280 26.17 1.41 14.26
N GLU A 281 25.32 0.42 14.46
CA GLU A 281 23.93 0.38 14.00
C GLU A 281 23.22 1.66 14.45
N PRO A 282 22.50 2.40 13.59
CA PRO A 282 21.62 3.44 14.08
C PRO A 282 20.41 2.78 14.74
N ALA A 283 20.22 3.11 16.02
CA ALA A 283 19.05 2.75 16.78
C ALA A 283 17.77 3.12 16.02
N HIS A 284 16.88 2.14 15.86
CA HIS A 284 15.53 2.34 15.37
C HIS A 284 14.78 3.27 16.33
N ALA A 285 14.69 4.56 15.99
CA ALA A 285 13.68 5.43 16.57
C ALA A 285 12.32 4.98 16.02
N GLN A 286 11.51 4.35 16.87
CA GLN A 286 10.08 4.16 16.61
C GLN A 286 9.44 5.54 16.48
N ALA A 287 9.19 5.98 15.25
CA ALA A 287 8.35 7.13 15.00
C ALA A 287 6.91 6.75 15.36
N GLN A 288 6.47 7.14 16.56
CA GLN A 288 5.05 7.16 16.92
C GLN A 288 4.37 8.25 16.08
N TYR A 289 3.50 7.86 15.16
CA TYR A 289 2.66 8.79 14.41
C TYR A 289 1.32 8.93 15.14
N PRO A 290 0.99 10.10 15.73
CA PRO A 290 -0.29 10.29 16.38
C PRO A 290 -1.42 10.45 15.34
N SER A 291 -2.56 9.84 15.65
CA SER A 291 -3.84 9.82 14.91
C SER A 291 -4.32 11.18 14.37
N ALA A 292 -3.83 12.30 14.89
CA ALA A 292 -4.17 13.66 14.47
C ALA A 292 -3.74 14.04 13.03
N HIS A 293 -2.80 13.29 12.40
CA HIS A 293 -2.39 13.59 11.02
C HIS A 293 -3.42 13.24 9.95
N ILE A 294 -4.35 12.32 10.21
CA ILE A 294 -5.37 11.93 9.22
C ILE A 294 -6.45 13.03 9.08
N GLU A 295 -6.75 13.78 10.14
CA GLU A 295 -7.71 14.89 10.08
C GLU A 295 -7.11 16.16 9.47
N ALA A 296 -5.83 16.46 9.75
CA ALA A 296 -5.14 17.62 9.18
C ALA A 296 -5.02 17.55 7.65
N VAL A 297 -4.82 16.35 7.08
CA VAL A 297 -4.71 16.14 5.62
C VAL A 297 -6.08 16.27 4.91
N ARG A 298 -7.18 16.02 5.62
CA ARG A 298 -8.54 16.23 5.09
C ARG A 298 -8.91 17.71 4.98
N ALA A 299 -8.45 18.54 5.93
CA ALA A 299 -8.73 19.97 5.96
C ALA A 299 -8.04 20.74 4.82
N VAL A 300 -6.83 20.32 4.41
CA VAL A 300 -6.10 20.96 3.30
C VAL A 300 -6.82 20.80 1.96
N LYS A 301 -7.45 19.63 1.71
CA LYS A 301 -8.22 19.38 0.48
C LYS A 301 -9.50 20.22 0.39
N THR A 302 -10.10 20.64 1.50
CA THR A 302 -11.30 21.48 1.50
C THR A 302 -10.99 22.96 1.27
N GLU A 303 -9.86 23.48 1.75
CA GLU A 303 -9.48 24.88 1.53
C GLU A 303 -8.99 25.15 0.09
N GLU A 304 -8.28 24.20 -0.53
CA GLU A 304 -7.79 24.36 -1.92
C GLU A 304 -8.91 24.20 -2.97
N ALA A 305 -9.94 23.41 -2.69
CA ALA A 305 -11.10 23.23 -3.58
C ALA A 305 -12.03 24.44 -3.61
N GLU A 306 -12.15 25.19 -2.50
CA GLU A 306 -12.96 26.42 -2.46
C GLU A 306 -12.25 27.62 -3.10
N ALA A 307 -10.91 27.66 -3.09
CA ALA A 307 -10.13 28.71 -3.74
C ALA A 307 -10.15 28.63 -5.28
N ALA A 308 -10.30 27.43 -5.86
CA ALA A 308 -10.27 27.22 -7.31
C ALA A 308 -11.57 27.58 -8.06
N LEU A 309 -12.68 27.83 -7.35
CA LEU A 309 -13.99 28.16 -7.93
C LEU A 309 -14.30 29.67 -7.99
N GLY A 310 -13.34 30.52 -7.61
CA GLY A 310 -13.49 31.97 -7.62
C GLY A 310 -12.93 32.66 -8.87
N HIS A 311 -13.84 33.06 -9.78
CA HIS A 311 -13.74 34.16 -10.77
C HIS A 311 -13.09 33.91 -12.14
N ALA A 312 -13.94 33.83 -13.18
CA ALA A 312 -13.76 34.58 -14.43
C ALA A 312 -15.14 34.83 -15.12
N PRO A 313 -15.45 36.04 -15.60
CA PRO A 313 -16.74 36.35 -16.20
C PRO A 313 -16.82 35.87 -17.66
N ILE A 314 -17.96 35.28 -18.03
CA ILE A 314 -18.32 34.90 -19.39
C ILE A 314 -18.61 36.17 -20.19
N GLN A 315 -17.76 36.50 -21.18
CA GLN A 315 -18.11 37.46 -22.22
C GLN A 315 -18.90 36.76 -23.34
N THR A 316 -20.14 37.19 -23.50
CA THR A 316 -21.04 36.82 -24.60
C THR A 316 -20.59 37.49 -25.91
N ALA A 317 -20.19 36.71 -26.91
CA ALA A 317 -19.98 37.20 -28.27
C ALA A 317 -21.29 37.14 -29.06
N ALA A 318 -21.84 38.32 -29.34
CA ALA A 318 -23.01 38.52 -30.17
C ALA A 318 -22.66 38.37 -31.67
N ALA A 319 -23.61 37.81 -32.42
CA ALA A 319 -23.60 37.63 -33.86
C ALA A 319 -23.41 38.94 -34.64
N HIS A 320 -22.68 38.88 -35.77
CA HIS A 320 -22.89 39.77 -36.91
C HIS A 320 -22.72 39.00 -38.23
N LYS A 321 -23.83 38.89 -38.96
CA LYS A 321 -23.87 38.63 -40.40
C LYS A 321 -23.66 39.96 -41.12
N ALA A 322 -22.77 40.00 -42.11
CA ALA A 322 -22.95 40.76 -43.35
C ALA A 322 -21.93 40.30 -44.41
N SER A 323 -22.44 39.76 -45.51
CA SER A 323 -21.80 39.71 -46.85
C SER A 323 -21.97 41.10 -47.53
N PRO A 324 -21.53 41.37 -48.78
CA PRO A 324 -20.75 40.55 -49.74
C PRO A 324 -19.58 41.31 -50.42
N HIS A 325 -18.67 40.57 -51.07
CA HIS A 325 -18.25 40.70 -52.48
C HIS A 325 -17.18 39.67 -52.83
#